data_AF-A0A838W6M8-F1
#
_entry.id   AF-A0A838W6M8-F1
#
_cell.length_a   1.000
_cell.length_b   1.000
_cell.length_c   1.000
_cell.angle_alpha   90.00
_cell.angle_beta   90.00
_cell.angle_gamma   90.00
#
_symmetry.space_group_name_H-M   'P 1'
#
loop_
_entity.id
_entity.type
_entity.pdbx_description
1 polymer ?
#
loop_
_entity_poly.entity_id
_entity_poly.type
_entity_poly.pdbx_seq_one_letter_code
_entity_poly.pdbx_strand_id
1 'polypeptide(L)'
;MKKVIIFGTGGFAQTIYLYLRKDPAFHIEAFSANEWAIKENTLYSLPVVPFEKIEQTYPPNEFHMFIALGYTDMNRKRAKFFEDAKDKGYSLISYIHPSTIVNDEFQIGENCFIFENNVIQPFVKLEDDVIIWT
;
A
#
# COMPACT_ATOMS: atom_id res chain seq x y z
N MET A 1 -6.35 1.78 14.65
CA MET A 1 -5.53 2.64 13.78
C MET A 1 -4.25 1.89 13.45
N LYS A 2 -4.04 1.56 12.18
CA LYS A 2 -2.85 0.82 11.70
C LYS A 2 -1.77 1.83 11.36
N LYS A 3 -0.55 1.61 11.87
CA LYS A 3 0.64 2.35 11.45
C LYS A 3 1.13 1.77 10.13
N VAL A 4 1.32 2.60 9.11
CA VAL A 4 1.56 2.15 7.74
C VAL A 4 2.81 2.80 7.17
N ILE A 5 3.63 1.99 6.52
CA ILE A 5 4.72 2.41 5.65
C ILE A 5 4.27 2.27 4.21
N ILE A 6 4.44 3.31 3.39
CA ILE A 6 4.15 3.23 1.96
C ILE A 6 5.46 2.93 1.22
N PHE A 7 5.55 1.76 0.56
CA PHE A 7 6.67 1.45 -0.32
C PHE A 7 6.43 2.04 -1.71
N GLY A 8 7.24 3.02 -2.08
CA GLY A 8 7.15 3.83 -3.29
C GLY A 8 7.19 5.32 -2.95
N THR A 9 7.80 6.12 -3.83
CA THR A 9 7.90 7.59 -3.68
C THR A 9 7.38 8.36 -4.90
N GLY A 10 6.98 7.63 -5.96
CA GLY A 10 6.45 8.22 -7.19
C GLY A 10 5.03 8.74 -7.05
N GLY A 11 4.47 9.26 -8.15
CA GLY A 11 3.13 9.86 -8.17
C GLY A 11 2.03 8.94 -7.64
N PHE A 12 2.10 7.64 -7.92
CA PHE A 12 1.13 6.68 -7.38
C PHE A 12 1.19 6.59 -5.85
N ALA A 13 2.37 6.50 -5.24
CA ALA A 13 2.53 6.50 -3.79
C ALA A 13 2.02 7.79 -3.13
N GLN A 14 2.22 8.93 -3.80
CA GLN A 14 1.66 10.20 -3.34
C GLN A 14 0.13 10.20 -3.39
N THR A 15 -0.48 9.66 -4.46
CA THR A 15 -1.93 9.46 -4.52
C THR A 15 -2.41 8.60 -3.36
N ILE A 16 -1.81 7.42 -3.15
CA ILE A 16 -2.19 6.52 -2.04
C ILE A 16 -2.11 7.24 -0.69
N TYR A 17 -1.04 7.98 -0.43
CA TYR A 17 -0.91 8.79 0.78
C TYR A 17 -2.06 9.79 0.96
N LEU A 18 -2.46 10.50 -0.11
CA LEU A 18 -3.54 11.49 -0.04
C LEU A 18 -4.91 10.88 0.30
N TYR A 19 -5.14 9.60 -0.03
CA TYR A 19 -6.33 8.86 0.35
C TYR A 19 -6.22 8.33 1.77
N LEU A 20 -5.17 7.58 2.07
CA LEU A 20 -4.99 6.95 3.39
C LEU A 20 -4.91 7.97 4.52
N ARG A 21 -4.30 9.15 4.31
CA ARG A 21 -4.22 10.20 5.34
C ARG A 21 -5.57 10.76 5.76
N LYS A 22 -6.62 10.59 4.95
CA LYS A 22 -7.98 11.06 5.25
C LYS A 22 -8.78 10.03 6.05
N ASP A 23 -8.35 8.77 6.04
CA ASP A 23 -9.05 7.69 6.71
C ASP A 23 -8.44 7.46 8.10
N PRO A 24 -9.21 7.65 9.19
CA PRO A 24 -8.71 7.49 10.56
C PRO A 24 -8.30 6.05 10.90
N ALA A 25 -8.64 5.07 10.07
CA ALA A 25 -8.15 3.70 10.24
C ALA A 25 -6.64 3.58 10.03
N PHE A 26 -6.01 4.52 9.31
CA PHE A 26 -4.60 4.47 8.94
C PHE A 26 -3.82 5.69 9.44
N HIS A 27 -2.56 5.46 9.81
CA HIS A 27 -1.60 6.49 10.15
C HIS A 27 -0.31 6.23 9.38
N ILE A 28 0.02 7.13 8.44
CA ILE A 28 1.20 6.96 7.58
C ILE A 28 2.42 7.52 8.30
N GLU A 29 3.39 6.66 8.57
CA GLU A 29 4.56 6.98 9.40
C GLU A 29 5.79 7.29 8.54
N ALA A 30 5.93 6.63 7.40
CA ALA A 30 7.04 6.84 6.48
C ALA A 30 6.71 6.40 5.06
N PHE A 31 7.54 6.87 4.13
CA PHE A 31 7.70 6.27 2.82
C PHE A 31 8.95 5.40 2.80
N SER A 32 9.01 4.44 1.89
CA SER A 32 10.18 3.61 1.67
C SER A 32 10.44 3.40 0.19
N ALA A 33 11.70 3.19 -0.18
CA ALA A 33 12.12 2.73 -1.49
C ALA A 33 13.48 2.02 -1.33
N ASN A 34 13.95 1.33 -2.36
CA ASN A 34 15.33 0.83 -2.35
C ASN A 34 16.31 1.99 -2.16
N GLU A 35 17.39 1.77 -1.42
CA GLU A 35 18.39 2.79 -1.08
C GLU A 35 18.89 3.56 -2.32
N TRP A 36 19.19 2.84 -3.40
CA TRP A 36 19.67 3.42 -4.65
C TRP A 36 18.63 4.29 -5.38
N ALA A 37 17.35 4.15 -5.06
CA ALA A 37 16.24 4.87 -5.69
C ALA A 37 15.75 6.08 -4.86
N ILE A 38 16.25 6.25 -3.64
CA ILE A 38 15.92 7.39 -2.78
C ILE A 38 16.65 8.64 -3.28
N LYS A 39 15.89 9.65 -3.70
CA LYS A 39 16.41 10.95 -4.15
C LYS A 39 16.30 12.04 -3.10
N GLU A 40 15.30 11.92 -2.23
CA GLU A 40 14.98 12.86 -1.18
C GLU A 40 14.67 12.07 0.10
N ASN A 41 15.16 12.53 1.24
CA ASN A 41 15.02 11.83 2.52
C ASN A 41 13.67 12.11 3.21
N THR A 42 12.82 12.96 2.60
CA THR A 42 11.51 13.33 3.14
C THR A 42 10.48 13.49 2.04
N LEU A 43 9.24 13.07 2.28
CA LEU A 43 8.08 13.29 1.41
C LEU A 43 6.86 13.59 2.28
N TYR A 44 6.15 14.69 2.01
CA TYR A 44 5.08 15.20 2.89
C TYR A 44 5.50 15.40 4.37
N SER A 45 6.75 15.80 4.61
CA SER A 45 7.35 15.90 5.96
C SER A 45 7.49 14.57 6.71
N LEU A 46 7.25 13.44 6.03
CA LEU A 46 7.51 12.10 6.56
C LEU A 46 8.87 11.60 6.04
N PRO A 47 9.60 10.79 6.82
CA PRO A 47 10.88 10.25 6.38
C PRO A 47 10.71 9.29 5.21
N VAL A 48 11.69 9.28 4.31
CA VAL A 48 11.86 8.27 3.26
C VAL A 48 13.01 7.38 3.67
N VAL A 49 12.73 6.10 3.95
CA VAL A 49 13.69 5.16 4.53
C VAL A 49 14.04 4.01 3.58
N PRO A 50 15.32 3.56 3.53
CA PRO A 50 15.72 2.41 2.74
C PRO A 50 14.95 1.14 3.11
N PHE A 51 14.36 0.49 2.10
CA PHE A 51 13.60 -0.75 2.29
C PHE A 51 14.47 -1.90 2.78
N GLU A 52 15.74 -1.91 2.41
CA GLU A 52 16.70 -2.95 2.75
C GLU A 52 16.86 -3.11 4.27
N LYS A 53 16.77 -2.00 5.01
CA LYS A 53 16.95 -1.93 6.48
C LYS A 53 15.68 -1.50 7.24
N ILE A 54 14.53 -1.56 6.58
CA ILE A 54 13.27 -0.99 7.09
C ILE A 54 12.86 -1.55 8.46
N GLU A 55 13.08 -2.84 8.70
CA GLU A 55 12.71 -3.56 9.91
C GLU A 55 13.45 -3.05 11.17
N GLN A 56 14.59 -2.36 11.00
CA GLN A 56 15.37 -1.80 12.11
C GLN A 56 14.67 -0.62 12.78
N THR A 57 13.91 0.15 12.00
CA THR A 57 13.21 1.35 12.46
C THR A 57 11.70 1.14 12.55
N TYR A 58 11.15 0.28 11.68
CA TYR A 58 9.72 0.03 11.55
C TYR A 58 9.42 -1.47 11.57
N PRO A 59 9.53 -2.16 12.72
CA PRO A 59 9.45 -3.61 12.76
C PRO A 59 8.05 -4.14 12.35
N PRO A 60 7.96 -5.29 11.66
CA PRO A 60 6.73 -5.78 11.03
C PRO A 60 5.64 -6.23 12.02
N ASN A 61 5.98 -6.39 13.30
CA ASN A 61 5.02 -6.67 14.38
C ASN A 61 4.24 -5.42 14.83
N GLU A 62 4.73 -4.21 14.51
CA GLU A 62 4.13 -2.94 14.90
C GLU A 62 3.63 -2.13 13.70
N PHE A 63 4.24 -2.32 12.54
CA PHE A 63 3.96 -1.58 11.33
C PHE A 63 3.43 -2.48 10.23
N HIS A 64 2.40 -1.97 9.53
CA HIS A 64 1.93 -2.53 8.28
C HIS A 64 2.59 -1.83 7.09
N MET A 65 2.45 -2.39 5.90
CA MET A 65 2.97 -1.77 4.68
C MET A 65 1.93 -1.77 3.55
N PHE A 66 2.11 -0.88 2.60
CA PHE A 66 1.41 -0.92 1.32
C PHE A 66 2.41 -0.69 0.17
N ILE A 67 2.42 -1.57 -0.82
CA ILE A 67 3.31 -1.51 -1.98
C ILE A 67 2.66 -0.63 -3.06
N ALA A 68 2.97 0.66 -3.01
CA ALA A 68 2.47 1.67 -3.93
C ALA A 68 3.36 1.81 -5.18
N LEU A 69 3.47 0.73 -5.96
CA LEU A 69 4.07 0.77 -7.30
C LEU A 69 3.00 0.69 -8.40
N GLY A 70 3.04 1.65 -9.33
CA GLY A 70 2.12 1.70 -10.46
C GLY A 70 2.32 0.56 -11.48
N TYR A 71 1.63 0.64 -12.61
CA TYR A 71 1.54 -0.41 -13.64
C TYR A 71 2.80 -0.59 -14.53
N THR A 72 3.99 -0.50 -13.95
CA THR A 72 5.24 -0.74 -14.68
C THR A 72 5.52 -2.22 -14.86
N ASP A 73 6.05 -2.61 -16.02
CA ASP A 73 6.44 -4.00 -16.33
C ASP A 73 5.31 -5.01 -16.07
N MET A 74 4.09 -4.67 -16.52
CA MET A 74 2.89 -5.48 -16.31
C MET A 74 2.67 -5.87 -14.84
N ASN A 75 2.83 -4.92 -13.91
CA ASN A 75 2.75 -5.10 -12.45
C ASN A 75 3.82 -6.00 -11.82
N ARG A 76 4.76 -6.58 -12.59
CA ARG A 76 5.79 -7.49 -12.05
C ARG A 76 6.63 -6.85 -10.97
N LYS A 77 6.92 -5.54 -11.09
CA LYS A 77 7.64 -4.81 -10.03
C LYS A 77 6.84 -4.76 -8.73
N ARG A 78 5.53 -4.48 -8.80
CA ARG A 78 4.69 -4.45 -7.60
C ARG A 78 4.58 -5.84 -6.97
N ALA A 79 4.30 -6.87 -7.78
CA ALA A 79 4.25 -8.26 -7.33
C ALA A 79 5.57 -8.70 -6.67
N LYS A 80 6.73 -8.33 -7.24
CA LYS A 80 8.02 -8.62 -6.61
C LYS A 80 8.14 -7.98 -5.22
N PHE A 81 7.83 -6.70 -5.08
CA PHE A 81 7.97 -6.01 -3.79
C PHE A 81 6.87 -6.36 -2.79
N PHE A 82 5.72 -6.87 -3.27
CA PHE A 82 4.73 -7.54 -2.44
C PHE A 82 5.38 -8.75 -1.77
N GLU A 83 5.95 -9.69 -2.53
CA GLU A 83 6.62 -10.87 -1.99
C GLU A 83 7.81 -10.49 -1.10
N ASP A 84 8.68 -9.57 -1.54
CA ASP A 84 9.83 -9.14 -0.73
C ASP A 84 9.40 -8.54 0.63
N ALA A 85 8.24 -7.87 0.70
CA ALA A 85 7.70 -7.35 1.96
C ALA A 85 7.07 -8.46 2.82
N LYS A 86 6.41 -9.46 2.21
CA LYS A 86 5.93 -10.65 2.91
C LYS A 86 7.08 -11.47 3.49
N ASP A 87 8.18 -11.63 2.75
CA ASP A 87 9.41 -12.30 3.21
C ASP A 87 10.06 -11.59 4.40
N LYS A 88 9.93 -10.25 4.47
CA LYS A 88 10.30 -9.43 5.64
C LYS A 88 9.27 -9.48 6.79
N GLY A 89 8.21 -10.27 6.65
CA GLY A 89 7.20 -10.48 7.69
C GLY A 89 6.12 -9.40 7.79
N TYR A 90 6.06 -8.43 6.87
CA TYR A 90 5.03 -7.39 6.92
C TYR A 90 3.65 -7.95 6.57
N SER A 91 2.63 -7.45 7.28
CA SER A 91 1.24 -7.57 6.88
C SER A 91 0.87 -6.37 5.99
N LEU A 92 0.32 -6.64 4.80
CA LEU A 92 0.04 -5.58 3.83
C LEU A 92 -1.42 -5.17 3.89
N ILE A 93 -1.67 -3.86 4.03
CA ILE A 93 -3.04 -3.36 4.15
C ILE A 93 -3.78 -3.43 2.82
N SER A 94 -5.10 -3.59 2.89
CA SER A 94 -5.99 -3.32 1.78
C SER A 94 -6.92 -2.16 2.12
N TYR A 95 -7.29 -1.38 1.12
CA TYR A 95 -8.10 -0.18 1.26
C TYR A 95 -9.26 -0.20 0.27
N ILE A 96 -10.44 0.20 0.76
CA ILE A 96 -11.66 0.36 -0.04
C ILE A 96 -12.16 1.77 0.23
N HIS A 97 -12.26 2.59 -0.82
CA HIS A 97 -12.80 3.93 -0.67
C HIS A 97 -14.24 3.89 -0.14
N PRO A 98 -14.64 4.77 0.80
CA PRO A 98 -15.98 4.74 1.40
C PRO A 98 -17.16 4.90 0.43
N SER A 99 -16.94 5.44 -0.77
CA SER A 99 -17.97 5.55 -1.81
C SER A 99 -18.11 4.32 -2.71
N THR A 100 -17.27 3.30 -2.52
CA THR A 100 -17.39 2.03 -3.24
C THR A 100 -18.54 1.22 -2.68
N ILE A 101 -19.43 0.75 -3.55
CA ILE A 101 -20.53 -0.15 -3.19
C ILE A 101 -19.99 -1.56 -3.19
N VAL A 102 -19.94 -2.19 -2.02
CA VAL A 102 -19.53 -3.60 -1.85
C VAL A 102 -20.78 -4.41 -1.49
N ASN A 103 -21.13 -5.38 -2.33
CA ASN A 103 -22.26 -6.28 -2.10
C ASN A 103 -21.85 -7.53 -1.29
N ASP A 104 -22.83 -8.39 -0.97
CA ASP A 104 -22.67 -9.55 -0.10
C ASP A 104 -21.63 -10.58 -0.60
N GLU A 105 -21.04 -11.33 0.33
CA GLU A 105 -20.03 -12.37 0.05
C GLU A 105 -18.78 -11.89 -0.69
N PHE A 106 -18.37 -10.64 -0.45
CA PHE A 106 -17.11 -10.10 -0.94
C PHE A 106 -15.90 -10.53 -0.10
N GLN A 107 -14.83 -10.93 -0.79
CA GLN A 107 -13.52 -11.24 -0.18
C GLN A 107 -12.41 -10.42 -0.84
N ILE A 108 -11.46 -9.96 -0.02
CA ILE A 108 -10.31 -9.17 -0.46
C ILE A 108 -9.03 -9.70 0.17
N GLY A 109 -8.00 -9.86 -0.66
CA GLY A 109 -6.64 -10.18 -0.26
C GLY A 109 -5.89 -9.00 0.35
N GLU A 110 -4.59 -9.12 0.43
CA GLU A 110 -3.65 -8.13 0.92
C GLU A 110 -3.16 -7.18 -0.19
N ASN A 111 -2.69 -5.98 0.19
CA ASN A 111 -2.16 -4.98 -0.73
C ASN A 111 -3.13 -4.51 -1.83
N CYS A 112 -4.44 -4.61 -1.60
CA CYS A 112 -5.45 -4.18 -2.56
C CYS A 112 -5.86 -2.72 -2.35
N PHE A 113 -6.16 -2.01 -3.44
CA PHE A 113 -6.63 -0.63 -3.37
C PHE A 113 -7.79 -0.40 -4.33
N ILE A 114 -8.98 -0.16 -3.78
CA ILE A 114 -10.20 0.11 -4.54
C ILE A 114 -10.52 1.60 -4.40
N PHE A 115 -10.36 2.33 -5.51
CA PHE A 115 -10.66 3.75 -5.61
C PHE A 115 -12.17 4.03 -5.56
N GLU A 116 -12.55 5.30 -5.48
CA GLU A 116 -13.92 5.77 -5.33
C GLU A 116 -14.89 5.25 -6.40
N ASN A 117 -16.18 5.21 -6.06
CA ASN A 117 -17.29 5.03 -7.00
C ASN A 117 -17.25 3.72 -7.81
N ASN A 118 -16.60 2.70 -7.28
CA ASN A 118 -16.65 1.35 -7.82
C ASN A 118 -17.89 0.59 -7.32
N VAL A 119 -18.28 -0.46 -8.04
CA VAL A 119 -19.32 -1.41 -7.62
C VAL A 119 -18.77 -2.82 -7.67
N ILE A 120 -18.65 -3.45 -6.50
CA ILE A 120 -18.23 -4.84 -6.35
C ILE A 120 -19.48 -5.70 -6.17
N GLN A 121 -19.74 -6.58 -7.13
CA GLN A 121 -20.93 -7.45 -7.16
C GLN A 121 -20.82 -8.61 -6.15
N PRO A 122 -21.93 -9.33 -5.88
CA PRO A 122 -21.91 -10.49 -5.00
C PRO A 122 -20.92 -11.57 -5.43
N PHE A 123 -20.37 -12.30 -4.46
CA PHE A 123 -19.47 -13.44 -4.65
C PHE A 123 -18.10 -13.11 -5.27
N VAL A 124 -17.75 -11.83 -5.39
CA VAL A 124 -16.43 -11.42 -5.91
C VAL A 124 -15.35 -11.75 -4.88
N LYS A 125 -14.31 -12.43 -5.35
CA LYS A 125 -13.06 -12.61 -4.62
C LYS A 125 -11.93 -11.88 -5.35
N LEU A 126 -11.35 -10.89 -4.68
CA LEU A 126 -10.09 -10.29 -5.09
C LEU A 126 -8.97 -10.95 -4.30
N GLU A 127 -8.02 -11.53 -5.01
CA GLU A 127 -6.77 -12.00 -4.40
C GLU A 127 -5.86 -10.80 -4.10
N ASP A 128 -4.61 -11.06 -3.79
CA ASP A 128 -3.64 -10.05 -3.38
C ASP A 128 -3.22 -9.10 -4.53
N ASP A 129 -2.72 -7.93 -4.14
CA ASP A 129 -2.06 -6.95 -5.02
C ASP A 129 -2.92 -6.34 -6.15
N VAL A 130 -4.24 -6.34 -5.95
CA VAL A 130 -5.23 -5.82 -6.92
C VAL A 130 -5.49 -4.33 -6.72
N ILE A 131 -5.35 -3.56 -7.80
CA ILE A 131 -5.73 -2.14 -7.83
C ILE A 131 -6.94 -1.98 -8.76
N ILE A 132 -8.04 -1.43 -8.23
CA ILE A 132 -9.25 -1.11 -9.01
C ILE A 132 -9.37 0.41 -9.07
N TRP A 133 -9.13 0.95 -10.26
CA TRP A 133 -9.28 2.37 -10.58
C TRP A 133 -10.75 2.73 -10.84
N THR A 134 -11.07 4.02 -10.72
CA THR A 134 -12.34 4.62 -11.14
C THR A 134 -12.28 5.03 -12.61
#